data_AF-A0A520MPR1-F1
#
_entry.id   AF-A0A520MPR1-F1
#
_cell.length_a   1.000
_cell.length_b   1.000
_cell.length_c   1.000
_cell.angle_alpha   90.00
_cell.angle_beta   90.00
_cell.angle_gamma   90.00
#
_symmetry.space_group_name_H-M   'P 1'
#
loop_
_entity.id
_entity.type
_entity.pdbx_description
1 polymer ?
#
loop_
_entity_poly.entity_id
_entity_poly.type
_entity_poly.pdbx_seq_one_letter_code
_entity_poly.pdbx_strand_id
1 'polypeptide(L)'
;MINIKKLDSVSFFLGKNFLALLFLFSGIGKALNFSEFLELLILKNVPFAFFSLSMCILLQIIFASLLIVNKYIRLSSLMLFVVTILINIFMHDFWNFSGDPSQAHETQNFIKNLGIAAGFLILATQEKIN
;
A
#
# COMPACT_ATOMS: atom_id res chain seq x y z
N MET A 1 -21.98 -16.07 -25.77
CA MET A 1 -21.30 -16.38 -24.48
C MET A 1 -19.98 -15.63 -24.44
N ILE A 2 -19.81 -14.72 -23.48
CA ILE A 2 -18.51 -14.07 -23.22
C ILE A 2 -17.52 -15.17 -22.82
N ASN A 3 -16.39 -15.26 -23.51
CA ASN A 3 -15.32 -16.21 -23.14
C ASN A 3 -14.59 -15.65 -21.92
N ILE A 4 -15.02 -16.08 -20.72
CA ILE A 4 -14.53 -15.60 -19.42
C ILE A 4 -13.00 -15.72 -19.32
N LYS A 5 -12.37 -16.69 -19.99
CA LYS A 5 -10.90 -16.83 -20.02
C LYS A 5 -10.16 -15.65 -20.65
N LYS A 6 -10.79 -14.91 -21.58
CA LYS A 6 -10.20 -13.69 -22.13
C LYS A 6 -10.22 -12.53 -21.13
N LEU A 7 -11.04 -12.62 -20.08
CA LEU A 7 -11.12 -11.60 -19.04
C LEU A 7 -9.95 -11.70 -18.07
N ASP A 8 -9.33 -12.87 -17.90
CA ASP A 8 -8.24 -13.10 -16.94
C ASP A 8 -7.06 -12.14 -17.14
N SER A 9 -6.61 -11.95 -18.39
CA SER A 9 -5.51 -11.03 -18.71
C SER A 9 -5.87 -9.56 -18.47
N VAL A 10 -7.11 -9.18 -18.80
CA VAL A 10 -7.63 -7.83 -18.59
C VAL A 10 -7.79 -7.54 -17.10
N SER A 11 -8.39 -8.47 -16.35
CA SER A 11 -8.57 -8.38 -14.90
C SER A 11 -7.24 -8.33 -14.17
N PHE A 12 -6.27 -9.16 -14.57
CA PHE A 12 -4.92 -9.11 -14.03
C PHE A 12 -4.28 -7.74 -14.27
N PHE A 13 -4.33 -7.25 -15.52
CA PHE A 13 -3.78 -5.94 -15.86
C PHE A 13 -4.42 -4.82 -15.05
N LEU A 14 -5.75 -4.77 -14.98
CA LEU A 14 -6.48 -3.72 -14.25
C LEU A 14 -6.22 -3.80 -12.75
N GLY A 15 -6.40 -4.96 -12.12
CA GLY A 15 -6.25 -5.13 -10.67
C GLY A 15 -4.84 -4.79 -10.20
N LYS A 16 -3.81 -5.28 -10.91
CA LYS A 16 -2.41 -4.97 -10.63
C LYS A 16 -2.14 -3.46 -10.74
N ASN A 17 -2.58 -2.82 -11.82
CA ASN A 17 -2.32 -1.39 -12.01
C ASN A 17 -3.10 -0.52 -11.01
N PHE A 18 -4.33 -0.89 -10.63
CA PHE A 18 -5.07 -0.17 -9.60
C PHE A 18 -4.38 -0.25 -8.24
N LEU A 19 -3.95 -1.44 -7.81
CA LEU A 19 -3.17 -1.60 -6.58
C LEU A 19 -1.88 -0.78 -6.62
N ALA A 20 -1.17 -0.78 -7.75
CA ALA A 20 0.05 0.01 -7.91
C ALA A 20 -0.22 1.53 -7.86
N LEU A 21 -1.24 2.01 -8.57
CA LEU A 21 -1.59 3.44 -8.62
C LEU A 21 -1.95 4.00 -7.25
N LEU A 22 -2.66 3.23 -6.42
CA LEU A 22 -2.95 3.61 -5.03
C LEU A 22 -1.67 3.96 -4.26
N PHE A 23 -0.62 3.16 -4.43
CA PHE A 23 0.66 3.34 -3.75
C PHE A 23 1.52 4.42 -4.41
N LEU A 24 1.48 4.54 -5.74
CA LEU A 24 2.19 5.60 -6.44
C LEU A 24 1.68 6.98 -6.03
N PHE A 25 0.35 7.18 -6.02
CA PHE A 25 -0.25 8.44 -5.57
C PHE A 25 -0.02 8.68 -4.09
N SER A 26 -0.09 7.64 -3.25
CA SER A 26 0.21 7.75 -1.81
C SER A 26 1.65 8.20 -1.57
N GLY A 27 2.62 7.61 -2.27
CA GLY A 27 4.04 7.93 -2.13
C GLY A 27 4.38 9.33 -2.63
N ILE A 28 3.86 9.73 -3.79
CA ILE A 28 4.01 11.09 -4.32
C ILE A 28 3.37 12.11 -3.37
N GLY A 29 2.15 11.83 -2.89
CA GLY A 29 1.45 12.72 -1.95
C GLY A 29 2.24 12.93 -0.65
N LYS A 30 2.86 11.87 -0.11
CA LYS A 30 3.75 11.97 1.05
C LYS A 30 5.04 12.75 0.76
N ALA A 31 5.60 12.61 -0.44
CA ALA A 31 6.80 13.35 -0.85
C ALA A 31 6.53 14.86 -0.96
N LEU A 32 5.37 15.23 -1.53
CA LEU A 32 4.96 16.63 -1.67
C LEU A 32 4.59 17.27 -0.31
N ASN A 33 4.02 16.49 0.60
CA ASN A 33 3.59 16.95 1.93
C ASN A 33 4.49 16.37 3.04
N PHE A 34 5.81 16.31 2.79
CA PHE A 34 6.75 15.58 3.66
C PHE A 34 6.73 16.08 5.11
N SER A 35 6.75 17.40 5.32
CA SER A 35 6.77 17.99 6.67
C SER A 35 5.51 17.65 7.47
N GLU A 36 4.34 17.70 6.85
CA GLU A 36 3.06 17.38 7.51
C GLU A 36 3.01 15.90 7.94
N PHE A 37 3.41 14.99 7.05
CA PHE A 37 3.49 13.58 7.40
C PHE A 37 4.56 13.29 8.45
N LEU A 38 5.69 14.01 8.43
CA LEU A 38 6.74 13.86 9.43
C LEU A 38 6.23 14.22 10.82
N GLU A 39 5.55 15.35 10.96
CA GLU A 39 4.92 15.77 12.21
C GLU A 39 3.89 14.73 12.69
N LEU A 40 3.06 14.23 11.78
CA LEU A 40 2.09 13.19 12.10
C LEU A 40 2.75 11.90 12.61
N LEU A 41 3.86 11.47 11.99
CA LEU A 41 4.61 10.28 12.43
C LEU A 41 5.23 10.49 13.81
N ILE A 42 5.73 11.70 14.12
CA ILE A 42 6.26 12.04 15.44
C ILE A 42 5.13 11.97 16.49
N LEU A 43 3.96 12.54 16.19
CA LEU A 43 2.79 12.48 17.08
C LEU A 43 2.32 11.04 17.34
N LYS A 44 2.41 10.17 16.32
CA LYS A 44 2.11 8.73 16.41
C LYS A 44 3.25 7.90 17.01
N ASN A 45 4.33 8.53 17.50
CA ASN A 45 5.49 7.88 18.09
C ASN A 45 6.14 6.82 17.18
N VAL A 46 6.12 7.05 15.86
CA VAL A 46 6.76 6.13 14.90
C VAL A 46 8.28 6.19 15.06
N PRO A 47 8.97 5.05 15.26
CA PRO A 47 10.43 5.03 15.40
C PRO A 47 11.12 5.63 14.18
N PHE A 48 12.17 6.41 14.43
CA PHE A 48 12.98 7.05 13.39
C PHE A 48 12.14 7.75 12.32
N ALA A 49 11.15 8.56 12.73
CA ALA A 49 10.09 9.13 11.87
C ALA A 49 10.57 9.65 10.50
N PHE A 50 11.66 10.42 10.47
CA PHE A 50 12.24 10.92 9.21
C PHE A 50 12.67 9.78 8.28
N PHE A 51 13.46 8.83 8.79
CA PHE A 51 13.94 7.68 8.03
C PHE A 51 12.78 6.78 7.59
N SER A 52 11.84 6.51 8.49
CA SER A 52 10.65 5.70 8.22
C SER A 52 9.78 6.32 7.12
N LEU A 53 9.58 7.63 7.13
CA LEU A 53 8.83 8.35 6.09
C LEU A 53 9.57 8.31 4.74
N SER A 54 10.85 8.65 4.71
CA SER A 54 11.66 8.60 3.49
C SER A 54 11.67 7.21 2.88
N MET A 55 11.85 6.17 3.71
CA MET A 55 11.84 4.78 3.25
C MET A 55 10.46 4.37 2.74
N CYS A 56 9.38 4.74 3.45
CA CYS A 56 8.02 4.51 2.98
C CYS A 56 7.81 5.12 1.59
N ILE A 57 8.13 6.40 1.39
CA ILE A 57 7.98 7.10 0.11
C ILE A 57 8.75 6.37 -1.01
N LEU A 58 10.03 6.06 -0.78
CA LEU A 58 10.88 5.39 -1.76
C LEU A 58 10.32 4.02 -2.14
N LEU A 59 9.97 3.20 -1.15
CA LEU A 59 9.39 1.87 -1.39
C LEU A 59 8.07 1.95 -2.15
N GLN A 60 7.17 2.85 -1.74
CA GLN A 60 5.87 3.03 -2.40
C GLN A 60 6.05 3.43 -3.87
N ILE A 61 6.89 4.43 -4.17
CA ILE A 61 7.09 4.91 -5.55
C ILE A 61 7.80 3.85 -6.39
N ILE A 62 8.92 3.31 -5.92
CA ILE A 62 9.73 2.37 -6.69
C ILE A 62 8.94 1.10 -7.01
N PHE A 63 8.35 0.46 -6.01
CA PHE A 63 7.67 -0.83 -6.22
C PHE A 63 6.32 -0.67 -6.92
N ALA A 64 5.61 0.45 -6.74
CA ALA A 64 4.43 0.74 -7.54
C ALA A 64 4.79 0.96 -9.02
N SER A 65 5.82 1.75 -9.32
CA SER A 65 6.28 1.95 -10.69
C SER A 65 6.73 0.63 -11.34
N LEU A 66 7.46 -0.21 -10.61
CA LEU A 66 7.86 -1.55 -11.07
C LEU A 66 6.65 -2.43 -11.39
N LEU A 67 5.61 -2.42 -10.54
CA LEU A 67 4.35 -3.13 -10.84
C LEU A 67 3.70 -2.61 -12.12
N ILE A 68 3.61 -1.30 -12.33
CA ILE A 68 2.98 -0.70 -13.52
C ILE A 68 3.67 -1.19 -14.79
N VAL A 69 5.01 -1.16 -14.83
CA VAL A 69 5.81 -1.61 -15.99
C VAL A 69 5.99 -3.12 -16.09
N ASN A 70 5.28 -3.92 -15.28
CA ASN A 70 5.35 -5.39 -15.24
C ASN A 70 6.72 -5.97 -14.87
N LYS A 71 7.53 -5.24 -14.09
CA LYS A 71 8.86 -5.69 -13.66
C LYS A 71 8.85 -6.11 -12.19
N TYR A 72 9.51 -7.23 -11.89
CA TYR A 72 9.65 -7.76 -10.53
C TYR A 72 8.33 -7.92 -9.76
N ILE A 73 7.24 -8.32 -10.43
CA ILE A 73 5.87 -8.31 -9.88
C ILE A 73 5.80 -8.93 -8.49
N ARG A 74 6.30 -10.17 -8.34
CA ARG A 74 6.31 -10.88 -7.05
C ARG A 74 7.04 -10.11 -5.94
N LEU A 75 8.23 -9.60 -6.22
CA LEU A 75 9.02 -8.86 -5.22
C LEU A 75 8.33 -7.54 -4.86
N SER A 76 7.86 -6.80 -5.87
CA SER A 76 7.16 -5.53 -5.67
C SER A 76 5.89 -5.70 -4.84
N SER A 77 5.10 -6.74 -5.12
CA SER A 77 3.90 -7.06 -4.35
C SER A 77 4.23 -7.40 -2.89
N LEU A 78 5.26 -8.21 -2.63
CA LEU A 78 5.66 -8.54 -1.26
C LEU A 78 6.17 -7.31 -0.49
N MET A 79 6.94 -6.44 -1.15
CA MET A 79 7.43 -5.20 -0.52
C MET A 79 6.29 -4.24 -0.20
N LEU A 80 5.36 -4.03 -1.13
CA LEU A 80 4.18 -3.19 -0.89
C LEU A 80 3.25 -3.80 0.15
N PHE A 81 3.13 -5.13 0.23
CA PHE A 81 2.43 -5.82 1.31
C PHE A 81 3.03 -5.47 2.68
N VAL A 82 4.35 -5.63 2.84
CA VAL A 82 5.03 -5.32 4.11
C VAL A 82 4.84 -3.84 4.48
N VAL A 83 5.03 -2.92 3.52
CA VAL A 83 4.79 -1.49 3.75
C VAL A 83 3.35 -1.22 4.19
N THR A 84 2.37 -1.88 3.58
CA THR A 84 0.93 -1.74 3.94
C THR A 84 0.68 -2.17 5.38
N ILE A 85 1.24 -3.30 5.81
CA ILE A 85 1.09 -3.80 7.18
C ILE A 85 1.75 -2.85 8.18
N LEU A 86 2.95 -2.35 7.88
CA LEU A 86 3.62 -1.36 8.74
C LEU A 86 2.79 -0.07 8.87
N ILE A 87 2.27 0.46 7.76
CA ILE A 87 1.37 1.63 7.79
C ILE A 87 0.16 1.34 8.69
N ASN A 88 -0.44 0.16 8.59
CA ASN A 88 -1.57 -0.21 9.44
C ASN A 88 -1.25 -0.22 10.93
N ILE A 89 -0.14 -0.86 11.30
CA ILE A 89 0.27 -0.99 12.71
C ILE A 89 0.63 0.36 13.32
N PHE A 90 1.26 1.26 12.56
CA PHE A 90 1.76 2.53 13.10
C PHE A 90 0.80 3.71 12.93
N MET A 91 0.01 3.71 11.86
CA MET A 91 -0.86 4.86 11.54
C MET A 91 -2.31 4.60 11.88
N HIS A 92 -2.78 3.35 11.70
CA HIS A 92 -4.20 2.98 11.80
C HIS A 92 -4.46 1.96 12.91
N ASP A 93 -3.79 2.16 14.04
CA ASP A 93 -3.86 1.37 15.27
C ASP A 93 -5.15 1.64 16.06
N PHE A 94 -6.30 1.38 15.45
CA PHE A 94 -7.63 1.71 15.97
C PHE A 94 -7.93 1.18 17.39
N TRP A 95 -7.24 0.13 17.83
CA TRP A 95 -7.36 -0.41 19.19
C TRP A 95 -6.91 0.58 20.27
N ASN A 96 -6.06 1.55 19.93
CA ASN A 96 -5.61 2.61 20.83
C ASN A 96 -6.59 3.79 20.96
N PHE A 97 -7.68 3.80 20.20
CA PHE A 97 -8.67 4.91 20.15
C PHE A 97 -9.99 4.58 20.85
N SER A 98 -10.01 3.62 21.77
CA SER A 98 -11.25 3.18 22.42
C SER A 98 -11.98 4.31 23.14
N GLY A 99 -13.21 4.61 22.71
CA GLY A 99 -14.02 5.72 23.23
C GLY A 99 -13.81 7.06 22.52
N ASP A 100 -12.89 7.14 21.54
CA ASP A 100 -12.67 8.31 20.70
C ASP A 100 -13.51 8.21 19.40
N PRO A 101 -14.19 9.29 18.96
CA PRO A 101 -14.93 9.30 17.69
C PRO A 101 -14.09 8.90 16.45
N SER A 102 -12.78 9.12 16.49
CA SER A 102 -11.85 8.75 15.41
C SER A 102 -11.61 7.24 15.30
N GLN A 103 -11.96 6.44 16.31
CA GLN A 103 -11.78 4.98 16.26
C GLN A 103 -12.42 4.34 15.04
N ALA A 104 -13.63 4.78 14.68
CA ALA A 104 -14.34 4.27 13.50
C ALA A 104 -13.59 4.59 12.20
N HIS A 105 -13.02 5.79 12.10
CA HIS A 105 -12.22 6.21 10.95
C HIS A 105 -10.93 5.37 10.82
N GLU A 106 -10.21 5.17 11.92
CA GLU A 106 -8.99 4.35 11.93
C GLU A 106 -9.29 2.88 11.64
N THR A 107 -10.39 2.34 12.16
CA THR A 107 -10.83 0.96 11.89
C THR A 107 -11.11 0.75 10.40
N GLN A 108 -11.81 1.69 9.77
CA GLN A 108 -12.10 1.63 8.33
C GLN A 108 -10.81 1.67 7.49
N ASN A 109 -9.87 2.54 7.84
CA ASN A 109 -8.58 2.61 7.15
C ASN A 109 -7.76 1.32 7.33
N PHE A 110 -7.76 0.75 8.53
CA PHE A 110 -7.09 -0.51 8.82
C PHE A 110 -7.64 -1.66 7.98
N ILE A 111 -8.97 -1.82 7.95
CA ILE A 111 -9.65 -2.88 7.18
C ILE A 111 -9.44 -2.69 5.67
N LYS A 112 -9.54 -1.46 5.16
CA LYS A 112 -9.26 -1.14 3.75
C LYS A 112 -7.85 -1.56 3.35
N ASN A 113 -6.86 -1.21 4.17
CA ASN A 113 -5.47 -1.56 3.93
C ASN A 113 -5.21 -3.06 4.04
N LEU A 114 -5.92 -3.79 4.93
CA LEU A 114 -5.89 -5.25 4.96
C LEU A 114 -6.39 -5.86 3.64
N GLY A 115 -7.46 -5.32 3.06
CA GLY A 115 -7.96 -5.73 1.74
C GLY A 115 -6.93 -5.50 0.63
N ILE A 116 -6.25 -4.35 0.64
CA ILE A 116 -5.16 -4.05 -0.30
C ILE A 116 -3.98 -5.00 -0.10
N ALA A 117 -3.58 -5.25 1.15
CA ALA A 117 -2.52 -6.18 1.52
C ALA A 117 -2.82 -7.61 1.02
N ALA A 118 -4.06 -8.07 1.16
CA ALA A 118 -4.50 -9.36 0.60
C ALA A 118 -4.36 -9.38 -0.94
N GLY A 119 -4.74 -8.29 -1.62
CA GLY A 119 -4.55 -8.13 -3.05
C GLY A 119 -3.09 -8.24 -3.47
N PHE A 120 -2.15 -7.66 -2.71
CA PHE A 120 -0.72 -7.83 -2.96
C PHE A 120 -0.24 -9.27 -2.73
N LEU A 121 -0.69 -9.97 -1.69
CA LEU A 121 -0.32 -11.36 -1.48
C LEU A 121 -0.79 -12.26 -2.63
N ILE A 122 -2.03 -12.07 -3.10
CA ILE A 122 -2.55 -12.79 -4.27
C ILE A 122 -1.71 -12.45 -5.51
N LEU A 123 -1.41 -11.17 -5.73
CA LEU A 123 -0.58 -10.73 -6.87
C LEU A 123 0.85 -11.30 -6.81
N ALA A 124 1.39 -11.51 -5.61
CA ALA A 124 2.71 -12.12 -5.41
C ALA A 124 2.78 -13.60 -5.83
N THR A 125 1.64 -14.28 -6.01
CA THR A 125 1.61 -15.67 -6.52
C THR A 125 1.91 -15.76 -8.01
N GLN A 126 1.86 -14.64 -8.73
CA GLN A 126 2.03 -14.60 -10.18
C GLN A 126 3.52 -14.73 -10.53
N GLU A 127 3.86 -15.76 -11.30
CA GLU A 127 5.22 -15.93 -11.83
C GLU A 127 5.48 -14.97 -12.99
N LYS A 128 6.76 -14.77 -13.33
CA LYS A 128 7.17 -13.92 -14.46
C LYS A 128 6.31 -14.25 -15.68
N ILE A 129 5.57 -13.26 -16.17
CA ILE A 129 4.98 -13.32 -17.50
C ILE A 129 6.18 -13.24 -18.46
N ASN A 130 6.68 -14.40 -18.87
CA ASN A 130 7.55 -14.53 -20.04
C ASN A 130 6.69 -14.41 -21.30
#